data_AF-A0A0F9AHZ9-F1
#
_entry.id   AF-A0A0F9AHZ9-F1
#
_cell.length_a   1.000
_cell.length_b   1.000
_cell.length_c   1.000
_cell.angle_alpha   90.00
_cell.angle_beta   90.00
_cell.angle_gamma   90.00
#
_symmetry.space_group_name_H-M   'P 1'
#
loop_
_entity.id
_entity.type
_entity.pdbx_description
1 polymer ?
#
loop_
_entity_poly.entity_id
_entity_poly.type
_entity_poly.pdbx_seq_one_letter_code
_entity_poly.pdbx_strand_id
1 'polypeptide(L)'
;MRSSVGTTAPQQSTAALLAVGVPRGGRKVPGFLTTLDRAFKGEISRVLASGDFTGKPDQTAVFYPAKGPKRVLLVGLGESDSLDGNAVRKAAALAARRALDLGAGSLAFFLASEAASKIDPEETGRVVIVEEGHKTGGVAGEIWAQITEKAFGYLDAPLARVAAEDTPM
;
A
#
# COMPACT_ATOMS: atom_id res chain seq x y z
N MET A 1 18.36 0.12 -0.26
CA MET A 1 17.06 -0.11 -0.94
C MET A 1 16.55 1.26 -1.39
N ARG A 2 16.21 1.44 -2.67
CA ARG A 2 15.62 2.69 -3.18
C ARG A 2 14.10 2.53 -3.15
N SER A 3 13.40 3.33 -2.35
CA SER A 3 11.94 3.35 -2.28
C SER A 3 11.40 4.61 -2.95
N SER A 4 10.29 4.46 -3.67
CA SER A 4 9.56 5.57 -4.30
C SER A 4 8.08 5.37 -4.06
N VAL A 5 7.34 6.48 -3.91
CA VAL A 5 5.88 6.48 -3.89
C VAL A 5 5.42 7.05 -5.23
N GLY A 6 4.35 6.49 -5.79
CA GLY A 6 3.79 6.93 -7.06
C GLY A 6 2.29 6.74 -7.12
N THR A 7 1.64 7.44 -8.03
CA THR A 7 0.18 7.41 -8.27
C THR A 7 -0.21 6.42 -9.37
N THR A 8 0.75 5.66 -9.89
CA THR A 8 0.52 4.66 -10.94
C THR A 8 -0.53 3.66 -10.50
N ALA A 9 -1.54 3.46 -11.35
CA ALA A 9 -2.56 2.47 -11.08
C ALA A 9 -1.91 1.08 -10.89
N PRO A 10 -2.30 0.29 -9.87
CA PRO A 10 -1.55 -0.92 -9.52
C PRO A 10 -1.43 -1.91 -10.68
N GLN A 11 -2.46 -2.02 -11.51
CA GLN A 11 -2.48 -2.89 -12.71
C GLN A 11 -1.49 -2.47 -13.80
N GLN A 12 -0.96 -1.25 -13.75
CA GLN A 12 0.07 -0.72 -14.66
C GLN A 12 1.47 -0.72 -14.03
N SER A 13 1.62 -1.28 -12.82
CA SER A 13 2.92 -1.33 -12.15
C SER A 13 3.96 -2.07 -12.99
N THR A 14 5.12 -1.46 -13.13
CA THR A 14 6.29 -2.04 -13.82
C THR A 14 7.17 -2.86 -12.87
N ALA A 15 6.81 -2.95 -11.59
CA ALA A 15 7.53 -3.77 -10.62
C ALA A 15 7.52 -5.25 -11.01
N ALA A 16 8.60 -5.96 -10.69
CA ALA A 16 8.71 -7.40 -10.94
C ALA A 16 7.68 -8.21 -10.13
N LEU A 17 7.25 -7.69 -8.99
CA LEU A 17 6.16 -8.20 -8.16
C LEU A 17 5.26 -7.04 -7.70
N LEU A 18 3.95 -7.18 -7.91
CA LEU A 18 2.94 -6.32 -7.27
C LEU A 18 2.37 -7.07 -6.06
N ALA A 19 2.59 -6.55 -4.86
CA ALA A 19 1.92 -7.03 -3.66
C ALA A 19 0.66 -6.20 -3.38
N VAL A 20 -0.43 -6.88 -3.04
CA VAL A 20 -1.74 -6.29 -2.75
C VAL A 20 -2.15 -6.73 -1.36
N GLY A 21 -2.30 -5.76 -0.45
CA GLY A 21 -2.85 -6.00 0.88
C GLY A 21 -4.35 -6.25 0.82
N VAL A 22 -4.80 -7.36 1.38
CA VAL A 22 -6.21 -7.76 1.42
C VAL A 22 -6.61 -7.99 2.88
N PRO A 23 -7.54 -7.20 3.44
CA PRO A 23 -8.05 -7.46 4.78
C PRO A 23 -8.90 -8.74 4.75
N ARG A 24 -9.10 -9.31 5.92
CA ARG A 24 -9.94 -10.49 6.09
C ARG A 24 -11.36 -10.13 5.67
N GLY A 25 -11.87 -10.92 4.74
CA GLY A 25 -13.21 -10.78 4.19
C GLY A 25 -13.80 -12.13 3.84
N GLY A 26 -15.09 -12.14 3.50
CA GLY A 26 -15.72 -13.34 2.95
C GLY A 26 -15.13 -13.73 1.59
N ARG A 27 -15.73 -14.74 0.94
CA ARG A 27 -15.33 -15.21 -0.41
C ARG A 27 -15.62 -14.20 -1.54
N LYS A 28 -16.06 -12.99 -1.22
CA LYS A 28 -16.37 -11.93 -2.19
C LYS A 28 -15.21 -10.95 -2.27
N VAL A 29 -14.92 -10.48 -3.48
CA VAL A 29 -13.92 -9.43 -3.69
C VAL A 29 -14.39 -8.13 -3.01
N PRO A 30 -13.59 -7.55 -2.11
CA PRO A 30 -13.87 -6.24 -1.53
C PRO A 30 -14.05 -5.16 -2.61
N GLY A 31 -14.89 -4.16 -2.36
CA GLY A 31 -15.23 -3.11 -3.33
C GLY A 31 -14.01 -2.45 -3.98
N PHE A 32 -13.00 -2.11 -3.18
CA PHE A 32 -11.75 -1.48 -3.64
C PHE A 32 -10.90 -2.36 -4.57
N LEU A 33 -11.07 -3.69 -4.54
CA LEU A 33 -10.35 -4.62 -5.44
C LEU A 33 -11.12 -4.92 -6.73
N THR A 34 -12.39 -4.51 -6.87
CA THR A 34 -13.21 -4.87 -8.03
C THR A 34 -12.62 -4.37 -9.36
N THR A 35 -12.08 -3.15 -9.38
CA THR A 35 -11.38 -2.59 -10.56
C THR A 35 -10.13 -3.39 -10.91
N LEU A 36 -9.39 -3.82 -9.88
CA LEU A 36 -8.15 -4.57 -10.02
C LEU A 36 -8.42 -6.01 -10.49
N ASP A 37 -9.45 -6.65 -9.93
CA ASP A 37 -9.91 -7.98 -10.32
C ASP A 37 -10.42 -7.99 -11.77
N ARG A 38 -11.14 -6.95 -12.20
CA ARG A 38 -11.53 -6.78 -13.60
C ARG A 38 -10.30 -6.68 -14.52
N ALA A 39 -9.29 -5.92 -14.12
CA ALA A 39 -8.04 -5.80 -14.88
C ALA A 39 -7.31 -7.15 -14.99
N PHE A 40 -7.39 -7.99 -13.94
CA PHE A 40 -6.84 -9.34 -13.89
C PHE A 40 -7.84 -10.44 -14.30
N LYS A 41 -8.92 -10.09 -15.00
CA LYS A 41 -9.93 -11.03 -15.54
C LYS A 41 -10.50 -12.01 -14.49
N GLY A 42 -10.73 -11.54 -13.26
CA GLY A 42 -11.37 -12.34 -12.21
C GLY A 42 -10.43 -13.26 -11.44
N GLU A 43 -9.11 -13.12 -11.55
CA GLU A 43 -8.16 -13.96 -10.82
C GLU A 43 -8.23 -13.80 -9.30
N ILE A 44 -8.47 -12.59 -8.79
CA ILE A 44 -8.61 -12.36 -7.35
C ILE A 44 -9.92 -12.98 -6.86
N SER A 45 -11.02 -12.79 -7.62
CA SER A 45 -12.29 -13.48 -7.37
C SER A 45 -12.11 -14.98 -7.26
N ARG A 46 -11.34 -15.58 -8.18
CA ARG A 46 -11.10 -17.04 -8.21
C ARG A 46 -10.34 -17.52 -6.97
N VAL A 47 -9.29 -16.79 -6.58
CA VAL A 47 -8.47 -17.12 -5.40
C VAL A 47 -9.24 -16.95 -4.09
N LEU A 48 -10.13 -15.96 -3.99
CA LEU A 48 -11.01 -15.80 -2.83
C LEU A 48 -12.15 -16.82 -2.80
N ALA A 49 -12.71 -17.16 -3.97
CA ALA A 49 -13.81 -18.11 -4.09
C ALA A 49 -13.38 -19.54 -3.80
N SER A 50 -12.15 -19.93 -4.15
CA SER A 50 -11.61 -21.25 -3.81
C SER A 50 -11.43 -21.44 -2.31
N GLY A 51 -11.28 -20.35 -1.55
CA GLY A 51 -11.02 -20.37 -0.12
C GLY A 51 -9.55 -20.59 0.24
N ASP A 52 -8.66 -20.71 -0.76
CA ASP A 52 -7.21 -20.83 -0.56
C ASP A 52 -6.61 -19.56 0.07
N PHE A 53 -7.29 -18.43 -0.13
CA PHE A 53 -6.94 -17.15 0.47
C PHE A 53 -8.17 -16.52 1.14
N THR A 54 -7.98 -16.04 2.38
CA THR A 54 -9.03 -15.43 3.20
C THR A 54 -8.66 -14.06 3.77
N GLY A 55 -7.41 -13.61 3.57
CA GLY A 55 -6.91 -12.34 4.12
C GLY A 55 -6.45 -12.42 5.59
N LYS A 56 -6.27 -13.63 6.14
CA LYS A 56 -5.72 -13.81 7.49
C LYS A 56 -4.29 -13.25 7.57
N PRO A 57 -3.82 -12.80 8.76
CA PRO A 57 -2.44 -12.41 8.94
C PRO A 57 -1.48 -13.51 8.46
N ASP A 58 -0.37 -13.09 7.87
CA ASP A 58 0.68 -13.96 7.31
C ASP A 58 0.26 -14.86 6.14
N GLN A 59 -0.99 -14.77 5.68
CA GLN A 59 -1.47 -15.51 4.52
C GLN A 59 -0.99 -14.85 3.23
N THR A 60 -0.49 -15.66 2.30
CA THR A 60 -0.02 -15.19 0.99
C THR A 60 -0.54 -16.07 -0.14
N ALA A 61 -0.92 -15.47 -1.26
CA ALA A 61 -1.21 -16.20 -2.49
C ALA A 61 -0.57 -15.49 -3.69
N VAL A 62 0.06 -16.25 -4.58
CA VAL A 62 0.71 -15.70 -5.78
C VAL A 62 -0.03 -16.18 -7.01
N PHE A 63 -0.28 -15.27 -7.94
CA PHE A 63 -0.79 -15.58 -9.26
C PHE A 63 -0.06 -14.78 -10.34
N TYR A 64 -0.28 -15.19 -11.59
CA TYR A 64 0.47 -14.73 -12.76
C TYR A 64 -0.52 -14.23 -13.80
N PRO A 65 -0.91 -12.95 -13.75
CA PRO A 65 -1.93 -12.43 -14.65
C PRO A 65 -1.42 -12.39 -16.10
N ALA A 66 -2.32 -12.62 -17.05
CA ALA A 66 -1.98 -12.59 -18.48
C ALA A 66 -1.58 -11.19 -19.01
N LYS A 67 -1.98 -10.11 -18.32
CA LYS A 67 -1.64 -8.71 -18.64
C LYS A 67 -1.37 -7.94 -17.35
N GLY A 68 -0.45 -6.97 -17.42
CA GLY A 68 -0.03 -6.15 -16.28
C GLY A 68 1.28 -6.65 -15.65
N PRO A 69 1.47 -6.52 -14.33
CA PRO A 69 2.69 -6.95 -13.65
C PRO A 69 2.92 -8.46 -13.82
N LYS A 70 4.19 -8.86 -13.92
CA LYS A 70 4.56 -10.27 -14.17
C LYS A 70 4.04 -11.23 -13.10
N ARG A 71 3.93 -10.77 -11.86
CA ARG A 71 3.49 -11.54 -10.69
C ARG A 71 2.69 -10.65 -9.76
N VAL A 72 1.61 -11.20 -9.22
CA VAL A 72 0.81 -10.53 -8.19
C VAL A 72 0.79 -11.40 -6.94
N LEU A 73 1.10 -10.79 -5.80
CA LEU A 73 1.08 -11.41 -4.48
C LEU A 73 -0.06 -10.79 -3.66
N LEU A 74 -1.03 -11.58 -3.26
CA LEU A 74 -1.98 -11.20 -2.22
C LEU A 74 -1.33 -11.41 -0.86
N VAL A 75 -1.43 -10.42 0.03
CA VAL A 75 -0.96 -10.50 1.42
C VAL A 75 -2.13 -10.20 2.35
N GLY A 76 -2.39 -11.10 3.29
CA GLY A 76 -3.46 -10.93 4.25
C GLY A 76 -3.11 -9.87 5.30
N LEU A 77 -3.99 -8.90 5.49
CA LEU A 77 -3.81 -7.81 6.47
C LEU A 77 -4.47 -8.11 7.83
N GLY A 78 -5.22 -9.20 7.96
CA GLY A 78 -6.00 -9.47 9.17
C GLY A 78 -7.34 -8.75 9.19
N GLU A 79 -7.98 -8.68 10.36
CA GLU A 79 -9.33 -8.12 10.48
C GLU A 79 -9.38 -6.65 10.05
N SER A 80 -10.41 -6.28 9.30
CA SER A 80 -10.59 -4.92 8.78
C SER A 80 -10.75 -3.85 9.89
N ASP A 81 -11.23 -4.27 11.07
CA ASP A 81 -11.49 -3.38 12.20
C ASP A 81 -10.26 -3.18 13.09
N SER A 82 -9.32 -4.13 13.09
CA SER A 82 -8.08 -4.07 13.88
C SER A 82 -6.87 -3.76 13.00
N LEU A 83 -7.09 -3.11 11.86
CA LEU A 83 -6.02 -2.82 10.92
C LEU A 83 -5.23 -1.61 11.39
N ASP A 84 -4.01 -1.88 11.87
CA ASP A 84 -3.07 -0.90 12.42
C ASP A 84 -1.78 -0.81 11.58
N GLY A 85 -0.91 0.13 11.90
CA GLY A 85 0.39 0.31 11.24
C GLY A 85 1.32 -0.91 11.35
N ASN A 86 1.17 -1.70 12.43
CA ASN A 86 1.98 -2.91 12.63
C ASN A 86 1.57 -4.04 11.68
N ALA A 87 0.27 -4.24 11.47
CA ALA A 87 -0.29 -5.19 10.51
C ALA A 87 0.20 -4.85 9.10
N VAL A 88 0.18 -3.57 8.72
CA VAL A 88 0.73 -3.10 7.44
C VAL A 88 2.23 -3.33 7.33
N ARG A 89 3.01 -3.01 8.36
CA ARG A 89 4.46 -3.29 8.36
C ARG A 89 4.75 -4.77 8.20
N LYS A 90 4.06 -5.64 8.93
CA LYS A 90 4.22 -7.10 8.82
C LYS A 90 3.86 -7.58 7.42
N ALA A 91 2.76 -7.10 6.85
CA ALA A 91 2.35 -7.44 5.49
C ALA A 91 3.38 -6.96 4.44
N ALA A 92 3.91 -5.74 4.58
CA ALA A 92 4.95 -5.22 3.71
C ALA A 92 6.27 -6.00 3.86
N ALA A 93 6.65 -6.37 5.08
CA ALA A 93 7.84 -7.19 5.35
C ALA A 93 7.70 -8.59 4.75
N LEU A 94 6.51 -9.20 4.86
CA LEU A 94 6.20 -10.48 4.25
C LEU A 94 6.21 -10.37 2.72
N ALA A 95 5.65 -9.30 2.15
CA ALA A 95 5.73 -9.04 0.72
C ALA A 95 7.18 -8.92 0.23
N ALA A 96 8.01 -8.17 0.96
CA ALA A 96 9.43 -8.03 0.68
C ALA A 96 10.16 -9.38 0.77
N ARG A 97 9.86 -10.19 1.79
CA ARG A 97 10.44 -11.52 1.92
C ARG A 97 10.06 -12.42 0.75
N ARG A 98 8.78 -12.46 0.39
CA ARG A 98 8.30 -13.23 -0.77
C ARG A 98 8.90 -12.73 -2.07
N ALA A 99 9.11 -11.43 -2.22
CA ALA A 99 9.81 -10.87 -3.38
C ALA A 99 11.24 -11.44 -3.49
N LEU A 100 11.97 -11.53 -2.37
CA LEU A 100 13.30 -12.14 -2.33
C LEU A 100 13.27 -13.63 -2.67
N ASP A 101 12.37 -14.40 -2.03
CA ASP A 101 12.27 -15.85 -2.26
C ASP A 101 11.90 -16.18 -3.72
N LEU A 102 11.12 -15.30 -4.37
CA LEU A 102 10.72 -15.43 -5.77
C LEU A 102 11.75 -14.87 -6.77
N GLY A 103 12.84 -14.27 -6.30
CA GLY A 103 13.85 -13.63 -7.16
C GLY A 103 13.36 -12.37 -7.88
N ALA A 104 12.39 -11.65 -7.30
CA ALA A 104 11.88 -10.40 -7.87
C ALA A 104 12.83 -9.23 -7.56
N GLY A 105 13.39 -8.60 -8.60
CA GLY A 105 14.33 -7.46 -8.46
C GLY A 105 13.68 -6.13 -8.05
N SER A 106 12.34 -6.04 -8.05
CA SER A 106 11.59 -4.87 -7.60
C SER A 106 10.20 -5.26 -7.09
N LEU A 107 9.68 -4.50 -6.12
CA LEU A 107 8.40 -4.72 -5.46
C LEU A 107 7.61 -3.41 -5.43
N ALA A 108 6.33 -3.47 -5.82
CA ALA A 108 5.35 -2.44 -5.51
C ALA A 108 4.36 -3.01 -4.48
N PHE A 109 4.05 -2.25 -3.42
CA PHE A 109 3.08 -2.65 -2.41
C PHE A 109 1.87 -1.73 -2.51
N PHE A 110 0.70 -2.30 -2.76
CA PHE A 110 -0.56 -1.61 -2.86
C PHE A 110 -1.43 -1.91 -1.64
N LEU A 111 -1.93 -0.84 -1.03
CA LEU A 111 -2.86 -0.84 0.09
C LEU A 111 -4.11 -0.07 -0.31
N ALA A 112 -5.28 -0.54 0.10
CA ALA A 112 -6.52 0.21 -0.05
C ALA A 112 -6.48 1.49 0.77
N SER A 113 -7.07 2.58 0.27
CA SER A 113 -7.18 3.85 1.00
C SER A 113 -7.91 3.71 2.34
N GLU A 114 -8.92 2.85 2.40
CA GLU A 114 -9.69 2.55 3.63
C GLU A 114 -8.85 1.85 4.70
N ALA A 115 -7.82 1.10 4.28
CA ALA A 115 -6.86 0.49 5.17
C ALA A 115 -5.78 1.50 5.58
N ALA A 116 -5.37 2.39 4.68
CA ALA A 116 -4.39 3.44 4.97
C ALA A 116 -4.93 4.55 5.88
N SER A 117 -6.23 4.87 5.81
CA SER A 117 -6.86 5.95 6.59
C SER A 117 -6.99 5.67 8.09
N LYS A 118 -6.77 4.42 8.52
CA LYS A 118 -6.84 3.99 9.93
C LYS A 118 -5.47 3.95 10.61
N ILE A 119 -4.40 4.30 9.90
CA ILE A 119 -3.03 4.18 10.40
C ILE A 119 -2.59 5.53 10.94
N ASP A 120 -2.33 5.59 12.24
CA ASP A 120 -1.88 6.82 12.88
C ASP A 120 -0.39 7.10 12.56
N PRO A 121 0.00 8.39 12.46
CA PRO A 121 1.41 8.78 12.34
C PRO A 121 2.27 8.22 13.47
N GLU A 122 1.70 8.11 14.67
CA GLU A 122 2.36 7.57 15.86
C GLU A 122 2.79 6.12 15.66
N GLU A 123 2.01 5.35 14.89
CA GLU A 123 2.29 3.96 14.64
C GLU A 123 3.31 3.77 13.53
N THR A 124 3.38 4.67 12.55
CA THR A 124 4.17 4.51 11.32
C THR A 124 5.61 4.96 11.46
N GLY A 125 5.90 5.91 12.36
CA GLY A 125 7.25 6.40 12.65
C GLY A 125 7.89 7.21 11.52
N ARG A 126 7.41 7.10 10.28
CA ARG A 126 7.90 7.90 9.14
C ARG A 126 6.74 8.36 8.28
N VAL A 127 6.71 9.66 8.01
CA VAL A 127 5.64 10.29 7.25
C VAL A 127 6.21 11.16 6.13
N VAL A 128 5.60 11.04 4.96
CA VAL A 128 5.85 11.89 3.79
C VAL A 128 4.53 12.54 3.40
N ILE A 129 4.50 13.86 3.34
CA ILE A 129 3.35 14.63 2.86
C ILE A 129 3.54 14.89 1.36
N VAL A 130 2.52 14.61 0.56
CA VAL A 130 2.53 14.82 -0.89
C VAL A 130 1.40 15.77 -1.27
N GLU A 131 1.73 16.87 -1.96
CA GLU A 131 0.79 17.88 -2.44
C GLU A 131 1.10 18.25 -3.90
N GLU A 132 0.09 18.63 -4.68
CA GLU A 132 0.26 19.11 -6.06
C GLU A 132 0.61 20.61 -6.15
N GLY A 133 0.26 21.40 -5.15
CA GLY A 133 0.55 22.83 -5.07
C GLY A 133 1.99 23.18 -4.65
N HIS A 134 2.21 24.47 -4.41
CA HIS A 134 3.49 25.04 -3.99
C HIS A 134 3.95 24.53 -2.63
N LYS A 135 5.26 24.34 -2.49
CA LYS A 135 5.88 23.96 -1.21
C LYS A 135 5.77 25.08 -0.18
N THR A 136 5.81 26.32 -0.66
CA THR A 136 5.68 27.54 0.16
C THR A 136 4.22 27.98 0.23
N GLY A 137 3.68 28.11 1.45
CA GLY A 137 2.30 28.57 1.66
C GLY A 137 1.19 27.59 1.26
N GLY A 138 1.53 26.38 0.81
CA GLY A 138 0.57 25.30 0.48
C GLY A 138 -0.02 24.59 1.70
N VAL A 139 -1.02 23.74 1.44
CA VAL A 139 -1.78 23.00 2.48
C VAL A 139 -0.87 22.01 3.23
N ALA A 140 0.16 21.48 2.58
CA ALA A 140 1.17 20.63 3.20
C ALA A 140 1.93 21.34 4.32
N GLY A 141 1.98 22.67 4.34
CA GLY A 141 2.53 23.44 5.46
C GLY A 141 1.69 23.30 6.73
N GLU A 142 0.37 23.40 6.61
CA GLU A 142 -0.58 23.20 7.72
C GLU A 142 -0.55 21.74 8.22
N ILE A 143 -0.62 20.77 7.30
CA ILE A 143 -0.55 19.34 7.65
C ILE A 143 0.77 19.03 8.36
N TRP A 144 1.89 19.60 7.89
CA TRP A 144 3.19 19.46 8.56
C TRP A 144 3.17 20.00 9.98
N ALA A 145 2.61 21.20 10.18
CA ALA A 145 2.50 21.81 11.50
C ALA A 145 1.69 20.91 12.44
N GLN A 146 0.51 20.44 12.01
CA GLN A 146 -0.34 19.56 12.81
C GLN A 146 0.35 18.25 13.19
N ILE A 147 1.06 17.60 12.26
CA ILE A 147 1.79 16.35 12.56
C ILE A 147 2.96 16.63 13.50
N THR A 148 3.66 17.75 13.33
CA THR A 148 4.77 18.13 14.23
C THR A 148 4.24 18.41 15.64
N GLU A 149 3.14 19.15 15.78
CA GLU A 149 2.57 19.46 17.10
C GLU A 149 2.04 18.22 17.82
N LYS A 150 1.35 17.33 17.10
CA LYS A 150 0.66 16.19 17.71
C LYS A 150 1.51 14.93 17.82
N ALA A 151 2.44 14.73 16.88
CA ALA A 151 3.09 13.43 16.69
C ALA A 151 4.64 13.48 16.60
N PHE A 152 5.30 14.62 16.84
CA PHE A 152 6.76 14.72 16.72
C PHE A 152 7.52 13.67 17.54
N GLY A 153 7.06 13.37 18.76
CA GLY A 153 7.69 12.39 19.66
C GLY A 153 7.66 10.95 19.16
N TYR A 154 6.87 10.65 18.14
CA TYR A 154 6.72 9.30 17.59
C TYR A 154 7.44 9.11 16.25
N LEU A 155 8.07 10.16 15.70
CA LEU A 155 8.75 10.08 14.41
C LEU A 155 10.16 9.50 14.53
N ASP A 156 10.42 8.40 13.84
CA ASP A 156 11.74 7.76 13.65
C ASP A 156 12.67 8.55 12.71
N ALA A 157 12.13 9.51 11.96
CA ALA A 157 12.89 10.36 11.04
C ALA A 157 12.17 11.70 10.82
N PRO A 158 12.89 12.77 10.43
CA PRO A 158 12.26 14.03 10.05
C PRO A 158 11.17 13.82 8.99
N LEU A 159 10.07 14.55 9.13
CA LEU A 159 9.02 14.59 8.12
C LEU A 159 9.64 14.97 6.76
N ALA A 160 9.10 14.41 5.67
CA ALA A 160 9.44 14.82 4.32
C ALA A 160 8.22 15.43 3.62
N ARG A 161 8.45 16.44 2.77
CA ARG A 161 7.40 17.04 1.92
C ARG A 161 7.81 16.95 0.46
N VAL A 162 6.89 16.44 -0.35
CA VAL A 162 6.95 16.44 -1.81
C VAL A 162 5.83 17.34 -2.30
N ALA A 163 6.19 18.42 -2.99
CA ALA A 163 5.28 19.42 -3.53
C ALA A 163 5.72 19.76 -4.97
N ALA A 164 4.86 20.42 -5.75
CA ALA A 164 5.29 20.98 -7.02
C ALA A 164 6.35 22.08 -6.81
N GLU A 165 7.05 22.41 -7.89
CA GLU A 165 8.01 23.49 -7.88
C GLU A 165 7.32 24.83 -7.60
N ASP A 166 7.96 25.68 -6.81
CA ASP A 166 7.45 27.03 -6.49
C ASP A 166 7.60 27.94 -7.73
N THR A 167 6.74 27.74 -8.74
CA THR A 167 6.69 28.56 -9.94
C THR A 167 5.55 29.56 -9.88
N PRO A 168 5.75 30.81 -10.36
CA PRO A 168 4.64 31.75 -10.53
C PRO A 168 3.60 31.13 -11.47
N MET A 169 2.34 31.08 -11.04
CA MET A 169 1.21 30.66 -11.86
C MET A 169 0.57 31.87 -12.54
#